data_AF-A0A0G3INX5-F1
#
_entry.id   AF-A0A0G3INX5-F1
#
_cell.length_a   1.000
_cell.length_b   1.000
_cell.length_c   1.000
_cell.angle_alpha   90.00
_cell.angle_beta   90.00
_cell.angle_gamma   90.00
#
_symmetry.space_group_name_H-M   'P 1'
#
loop_
_entity.id
_entity.type
_entity.pdbx_description
1 polymer ?
#
loop_
_entity_poly.entity_id
_entity_poly.type
_entity_poly.pdbx_seq_one_letter_code
_entity_poly.pdbx_strand_id
1 'polypeptide(L)'
;MTSPSNVDAGDQTPESANRLQAEHLREMLLAQCEQLDADLATYGSALERYQRRGEQTQARRIRGMIRAAERERRSVQDLIAGLERRFLVAETTRSDHARHPLPGLGAARHGAPRVTPYPTPHRVIRN
;
A
#
# COMPACT_ATOMS: atom_id res chain seq x y z
N MET A 1 31.78 36.04 -8.21
CA MET A 1 31.11 35.18 -9.20
C MET A 1 30.44 34.03 -8.47
N THR A 2 29.22 33.72 -8.87
CA THR A 2 28.21 32.93 -8.16
C THR A 2 28.54 31.44 -8.04
N SER A 3 28.58 30.92 -6.82
CA SER A 3 28.25 29.51 -6.53
C SER A 3 26.74 29.43 -6.30
N PRO A 4 26.03 28.51 -6.97
CA PRO A 4 25.50 27.31 -6.31
C PRO A 4 25.48 26.12 -7.32
N SER A 5 25.23 24.84 -7.03
CA SER A 5 24.31 24.21 -6.10
C SER A 5 24.69 22.73 -6.07
N ASN A 6 25.20 22.22 -4.96
CA ASN A 6 25.49 20.78 -4.77
C ASN A 6 24.45 20.12 -3.84
N VAL A 7 23.29 20.76 -3.68
CA VAL A 7 22.27 20.41 -2.68
C VAL A 7 21.29 19.33 -3.19
N ASP A 8 21.36 18.97 -4.48
CA ASP A 8 20.33 18.18 -5.15
C ASP A 8 20.67 16.68 -5.27
N ALA A 9 21.92 16.28 -5.05
CA ALA A 9 22.35 14.88 -5.18
C ALA A 9 22.02 14.02 -3.94
N GLY A 10 21.98 14.64 -2.76
CA GLY A 10 21.73 13.97 -1.48
C GLY A 10 20.25 13.62 -1.25
N ASP A 11 19.31 14.36 -1.85
CA ASP A 11 17.87 14.14 -1.70
C ASP A 11 17.28 13.20 -2.76
N GLN A 12 17.89 13.10 -3.96
CA GLN A 12 17.41 12.19 -5.02
C GLN A 12 17.79 10.71 -4.79
N THR A 13 18.86 10.46 -4.04
CA THR A 13 19.34 9.10 -3.71
C THR A 13 18.46 8.35 -2.69
N PRO A 14 17.93 8.95 -1.60
CA PRO A 14 17.00 8.27 -0.71
C PRO A 14 15.63 8.05 -1.36
N GLU A 15 15.16 8.97 -2.21
CA GLU A 15 13.88 8.84 -2.92
C GLU A 15 13.90 7.65 -3.91
N SER A 16 15.02 7.47 -4.63
CA SER A 16 15.23 6.32 -5.53
C SER A 16 15.41 4.98 -4.80
N ALA A 17 16.08 4.96 -3.64
CA ALA A 17 16.20 3.75 -2.82
C ALA A 17 14.85 3.32 -2.23
N ASN A 18 14.07 4.27 -1.71
CA ASN A 18 12.72 4.00 -1.19
C ASN A 18 11.80 3.46 -2.29
N ARG A 19 11.94 3.96 -3.51
CA ARG A 19 11.19 3.48 -4.67
C ARG A 19 11.56 2.06 -5.06
N LEU A 20 12.85 1.74 -5.17
CA LEU A 20 13.30 0.39 -5.48
C LEU A 20 12.78 -0.62 -4.44
N GLN A 21 12.81 -0.23 -3.16
CA GLN A 21 12.25 -1.04 -2.08
C GLN A 21 10.72 -1.20 -2.20
N ALA A 22 10.01 -0.14 -2.57
CA ALA A 22 8.57 -0.20 -2.80
C ALA A 22 8.23 -1.13 -3.97
N GLU A 23 8.97 -1.05 -5.08
CA GLU A 23 8.82 -1.95 -6.24
C GLU A 23 9.04 -3.40 -5.85
N HIS A 24 10.12 -3.70 -5.10
CA HIS A 24 10.39 -5.04 -4.61
C HIS A 24 9.27 -5.57 -3.68
N LEU A 25 8.80 -4.75 -2.74
CA LEU A 25 7.69 -5.12 -1.85
C LEU A 25 6.39 -5.36 -2.64
N ARG A 26 6.13 -4.56 -3.66
CA ARG A 26 4.97 -4.76 -4.55
C ARG A 26 5.05 -6.11 -5.26
N GLU A 27 6.21 -6.47 -5.81
CA GLU A 27 6.41 -7.78 -6.45
C GLU A 27 6.16 -8.93 -5.48
N MET A 28 6.68 -8.84 -4.25
CA MET A 28 6.43 -9.84 -3.22
C MET A 28 4.92 -9.98 -2.89
N LEU A 29 4.22 -8.86 -2.73
CA LEU A 29 2.77 -8.87 -2.42
C LEU A 29 1.94 -9.41 -3.60
N LEU A 30 2.37 -9.16 -4.84
CA LEU A 30 1.73 -9.74 -6.03
C LEU A 30 1.93 -11.26 -6.08
N ALA A 31 3.14 -11.75 -5.82
CA ALA A 31 3.39 -13.19 -5.71
C ALA A 31 2.55 -13.84 -4.60
N GLN A 32 2.37 -13.16 -3.47
CA GLN A 32 1.47 -13.63 -2.41
C GLN A 32 0.00 -13.66 -2.86
N CYS A 33 -0.47 -12.68 -3.63
CA CYS A 33 -1.81 -12.73 -4.23
C CYS A 33 -1.99 -13.95 -5.14
N GLU A 34 -1.00 -14.24 -5.99
CA GLU A 34 -1.02 -15.41 -6.87
C GLU A 34 -1.09 -16.72 -6.07
N GLN A 35 -0.31 -16.81 -4.99
CA GLN A 35 -0.37 -17.97 -4.10
C GLN A 35 -1.74 -18.13 -3.43
N LEU A 36 -2.34 -17.04 -2.94
CA LEU A 36 -3.67 -17.06 -2.35
C LEU A 36 -4.75 -17.47 -3.37
N ASP A 37 -4.62 -17.04 -4.63
CA ASP A 37 -5.54 -17.45 -5.69
C ASP A 37 -5.40 -18.95 -6.02
N ALA A 38 -4.18 -19.50 -6.00
CA ALA A 38 -3.94 -20.94 -6.14
C ALA A 38 -4.51 -21.74 -4.95
N ASP A 39 -4.38 -21.23 -3.72
CA ASP A 39 -4.94 -21.85 -2.53
C ASP A 39 -6.48 -21.85 -2.57
N LEU A 40 -7.09 -20.74 -3.00
CA LEU A 40 -8.54 -20.64 -3.19
C LEU A 40 -9.07 -21.65 -4.21
N ALA A 41 -8.37 -21.82 -5.34
CA ALA A 41 -8.71 -22.85 -6.32
C ALA A 41 -8.64 -24.27 -5.72
N THR A 42 -7.58 -24.53 -4.94
CA THR A 42 -7.39 -25.80 -4.23
C THR A 42 -8.52 -26.05 -3.22
N TYR A 43 -8.87 -25.06 -2.41
CA TYR A 43 -9.94 -25.17 -1.43
C TYR A 43 -11.32 -25.33 -2.08
N GLY A 44 -11.58 -24.65 -3.20
CA GLY A 44 -12.80 -24.81 -3.99
C GLY A 44 -12.98 -26.27 -4.45
N SER A 45 -11.95 -26.84 -5.08
CA SER A 45 -11.99 -28.24 -5.54
C SER A 45 -12.16 -29.24 -4.39
N ALA A 46 -11.53 -28.99 -3.24
CA ALA A 46 -11.69 -29.83 -2.06
C ALA A 46 -13.08 -29.71 -1.43
N LEU A 47 -13.65 -28.49 -1.39
CA LEU A 47 -15.02 -28.25 -0.94
C LEU A 47 -16.03 -29.02 -1.79
N GLU A 48 -15.90 -29.00 -3.12
CA GLU A 48 -16.76 -29.79 -4.00
C GLU A 48 -16.69 -31.28 -3.70
N ARG A 49 -15.48 -31.82 -3.50
CA ARG A 49 -15.30 -33.24 -3.14
C ARG A 49 -15.96 -33.59 -1.81
N TYR A 50 -15.80 -32.77 -0.78
CA TYR A 50 -16.43 -32.99 0.52
C TYR A 50 -17.95 -32.90 0.45
N GLN A 51 -18.49 -31.97 -0.34
CA GLN A 51 -19.93 -31.85 -0.55
C GLN A 51 -20.51 -33.08 -1.25
N ARG A 52 -19.85 -33.58 -2.31
CA ARG A 52 -20.28 -34.80 -3.02
C ARG A 52 -20.29 -36.03 -2.12
N ARG A 53 -19.38 -36.10 -1.14
CA ARG A 53 -19.28 -37.20 -0.16
C ARG A 53 -20.16 -37.03 1.08
N GLY A 54 -20.83 -35.88 1.23
CA GLY A 54 -21.62 -35.57 2.43
C GLY A 54 -20.77 -35.30 3.69
N GLU A 55 -19.47 -35.01 3.55
CA GLU A 55 -18.55 -34.76 4.66
C GLU A 55 -18.74 -33.34 5.24
N GLN A 56 -19.85 -33.12 5.96
CA GLN A 56 -20.28 -31.79 6.41
C GLN A 56 -19.27 -31.07 7.31
N THR A 57 -18.60 -31.79 8.21
CA THR A 57 -17.57 -31.22 9.10
C THR A 57 -16.38 -30.68 8.30
N GLN A 58 -15.91 -31.43 7.30
CA GLN A 58 -14.83 -31.00 6.42
C GLN A 58 -15.27 -29.85 5.52
N ALA A 59 -16.47 -29.92 4.95
CA ALA A 59 -17.05 -28.84 4.16
C ALA A 59 -17.18 -27.53 4.97
N ARG A 60 -17.58 -27.61 6.25
CA ARG A 60 -17.61 -26.44 7.13
C ARG A 60 -16.22 -25.87 7.39
N ARG A 61 -15.24 -26.73 7.68
CA ARG A 61 -13.85 -26.31 7.92
C ARG A 61 -13.26 -25.59 6.71
N ILE A 62 -13.41 -26.16 5.52
CA ILE A 62 -12.80 -25.58 4.31
C ILE A 62 -13.48 -24.29 3.87
N ARG A 63 -14.79 -24.12 4.09
CA ARG A 63 -15.46 -22.80 3.96
C ARG A 63 -14.87 -21.75 4.91
N GLY A 64 -14.41 -22.17 6.09
CA GLY A 64 -13.67 -21.31 7.01
C GLY A 64 -12.33 -20.85 6.43
N MET A 65 -11.58 -21.80 5.84
CA MET A 65 -10.30 -21.53 5.18
C MET A 65 -10.45 -20.61 3.97
N ILE A 66 -11.45 -20.84 3.11
CA ILE A 66 -11.77 -19.97 1.97
C ILE A 66 -11.99 -18.53 2.42
N ARG A 67 -12.86 -18.31 3.43
CA ARG A 67 -13.12 -16.96 3.95
C ARG A 67 -11.92 -16.31 4.64
N ALA A 68 -10.98 -17.10 5.16
CA ALA A 68 -9.74 -16.58 5.70
C ALA A 68 -8.81 -16.11 4.56
N ALA A 69 -8.57 -16.96 3.57
CA ALA A 69 -7.76 -16.65 2.39
C ALA A 69 -8.33 -15.46 1.60
N GLU A 70 -9.65 -15.36 1.43
CA GLU A 70 -10.30 -14.21 0.79
C GLU A 70 -10.08 -12.90 1.55
N ARG A 71 -10.10 -12.93 2.89
CA ARG A 71 -9.83 -11.75 3.73
C ARG A 71 -8.37 -11.34 3.62
N GLU A 72 -7.47 -12.31 3.63
CA GLU A 72 -6.04 -12.07 3.45
C GLU A 72 -5.77 -11.45 2.07
N ARG A 73 -6.35 -12.01 1.01
CA ARG A 73 -6.24 -11.49 -0.35
C ARG A 73 -6.67 -10.02 -0.45
N ARG A 74 -7.83 -9.67 0.12
CA ARG A 74 -8.28 -8.27 0.18
C ARG A 74 -7.30 -7.38 0.94
N SER A 75 -6.79 -7.86 2.07
CA SER A 75 -5.81 -7.11 2.87
C SER A 75 -4.50 -6.86 2.11
N VAL A 76 -4.00 -7.86 1.39
CA VAL A 76 -2.81 -7.74 0.53
C VAL A 76 -3.05 -6.75 -0.62
N GLN A 77 -4.22 -6.80 -1.26
CA GLN A 77 -4.60 -5.84 -2.30
C GLN A 77 -4.65 -4.39 -1.77
N ASP A 78 -5.19 -4.18 -0.57
CA ASP A 78 -5.21 -2.86 0.07
C ASP A 78 -3.79 -2.36 0.37
N LEU A 79 -2.88 -3.26 0.79
CA LEU A 79 -1.46 -2.94 1.00
C LEU A 79 -0.77 -2.53 -0.30
N ILE A 80 -1.00 -3.27 -1.40
CA ILE A 80 -0.48 -2.94 -2.73
C ILE A 80 -0.97 -1.55 -3.14
N ALA A 81 -2.28 -1.30 -3.07
CA ALA A 81 -2.86 -0.01 -3.45
C ALA A 81 -2.30 1.14 -2.61
N GLY A 82 -2.11 0.92 -1.30
CA GLY A 82 -1.50 1.89 -0.40
C GLY A 82 -0.02 2.16 -0.69
N LEU A 83 0.72 1.15 -1.14
CA LEU A 83 2.12 1.28 -1.54
C LEU A 83 2.24 2.03 -2.88
N GLU A 84 1.44 1.64 -3.87
CA GLU A 84 1.41 2.28 -5.19
C GLU A 84 1.08 3.78 -5.07
N ARG A 85 0.05 4.12 -4.29
CA ARG A 85 -0.35 5.52 -4.10
C ARG A 85 0.74 6.38 -3.47
N ARG A 86 1.52 5.83 -2.53
CA ARG A 86 2.51 6.58 -1.75
C ARG A 86 3.86 6.72 -2.44
N PHE A 87 4.29 5.69 -3.18
CA PHE A 87 5.66 5.62 -3.68
C PHE A 87 5.76 5.54 -5.21
N LEU A 88 4.70 5.17 -5.92
CA LEU A 88 4.77 4.86 -7.36
C LEU A 88 3.89 5.78 -8.23
N VAL A 89 2.77 6.29 -7.73
CA VAL A 89 1.84 7.16 -8.48
C VAL A 89 2.27 8.65 -8.49
N ALA A 90 2.95 9.12 -7.45
CA ALA A 90 3.38 10.52 -7.34
C ALA A 90 4.33 10.96 -8.47
N GLU A 91 5.07 10.02 -9.05
CA GLU A 91 6.06 10.31 -10.08
C GLU A 91 5.44 10.53 -11.47
N THR A 92 4.27 9.94 -11.78
CA THR A 92 3.59 10.22 -13.05
C THR A 92 3.23 11.71 -13.13
N THR A 93 2.73 12.25 -12.02
CA THR A 93 2.39 13.69 -11.92
C THR A 93 3.61 14.61 -11.84
N ARG A 94 4.70 14.20 -11.17
CA ARG A 94 5.94 15.01 -11.06
C ARG A 94 6.74 15.02 -12.38
N SER A 95 6.76 13.90 -13.09
CA SER A 95 7.44 13.74 -14.39
C SER A 95 6.70 14.43 -15.53
N ASP A 96 5.37 14.52 -15.48
CA ASP A 96 4.58 15.30 -16.44
C ASP A 96 4.70 16.81 -16.22
N HIS A 97 4.90 17.27 -14.98
CA HIS A 97 5.20 18.67 -14.70
C HIS A 97 6.64 19.08 -15.01
N ALA A 98 7.60 18.15 -15.04
CA ALA A 98 8.98 18.43 -15.40
C ALA A 98 9.20 18.66 -16.91
N ARG A 99 8.21 18.40 -17.76
CA ARG A 99 8.29 18.56 -19.23
C ARG A 99 7.75 19.89 -19.77
N HIS A 100 7.22 20.77 -18.93
CA HIS A 100 6.71 22.08 -19.37
C HIS A 100 7.56 23.21 -18.79
N PRO A 101 8.35 23.94 -19.60
CA PRO A 101 8.99 25.16 -19.13
C PRO A 101 8.07 26.38 -19.23
N LEU A 102 7.92 27.07 -18.08
CA LEU A 102 7.76 28.53 -17.86
C LEU A 102 6.40 29.21 -18.14
N PRO A 103 6.13 30.45 -17.63
CA PRO A 103 6.96 31.32 -16.78
C PRO A 103 6.27 31.79 -15.47
N GLY A 104 7.10 32.27 -14.54
CA GLY A 104 6.64 32.91 -13.31
C GLY A 104 5.85 34.19 -13.56
N LEU A 105 4.88 34.44 -12.67
CA LEU A 105 4.49 35.75 -12.15
C LEU A 105 3.38 35.55 -11.11
N GLY A 106 3.62 36.04 -9.90
CA GLY A 106 2.53 36.56 -9.07
C GLY A 106 2.26 35.89 -7.74
N ALA A 107 2.60 36.65 -6.70
CA ALA A 107 1.88 36.76 -5.43
C ALA A 107 2.13 35.70 -4.34
N ALA A 108 3.10 36.06 -3.50
CA ALA A 108 3.11 35.79 -2.08
C ALA A 108 1.71 35.87 -1.43
N ARG A 109 1.34 34.85 -0.66
CA ARG A 109 0.65 35.01 0.63
C ARG A 109 1.07 33.91 1.59
N HIS A 110 1.71 34.34 2.68
CA HIS A 110 2.01 33.56 3.87
C HIS A 110 0.75 32.88 4.42
N GLY A 111 0.79 31.57 4.59
CA GLY A 111 -0.16 30.79 5.39
C GLY A 111 0.61 29.94 6.39
N ALA A 112 0.88 30.51 7.56
CA ALA A 112 1.57 29.84 8.66
C ALA A 112 0.76 28.63 9.22
N PRO A 113 1.43 27.66 9.87
CA PRO A 113 0.89 26.34 10.14
C PRO A 113 -0.06 26.35 11.34
N ARG A 114 -1.25 25.77 11.21
CA ARG A 114 -2.08 25.42 12.37
C ARG A 114 -1.62 24.07 12.94
N VAL A 115 -0.65 24.18 13.85
CA VAL A 115 -0.27 23.14 14.80
C VAL A 115 -1.47 22.87 15.71
N THR A 116 -2.01 21.66 15.72
CA THR A 116 -2.94 21.18 16.74
C THR A 116 -2.15 20.48 17.86
N PRO A 117 -2.22 20.95 19.11
CA PRO A 117 -1.54 20.30 20.22
C PRO A 117 -2.39 19.15 20.79
N TYR A 118 -1.77 17.96 20.85
CA TYR A 118 -1.95 16.82 21.77
C TYR A 118 -3.35 16.18 22.01
N PRO A 119 -3.45 14.84 22.01
CA PRO A 119 -4.60 14.12 22.55
C PRO A 119 -4.58 14.10 24.09
N THR A 120 -5.72 14.45 24.69
CA THR A 120 -6.04 14.32 26.13
C THR A 120 -5.96 12.87 26.62
N PRO A 121 -5.35 12.58 27.79
CA PRO A 121 -5.32 11.24 28.35
C PRO A 121 -6.70 10.83 28.89
N HIS A 122 -7.17 9.66 28.47
CA HIS A 122 -8.36 8.99 28.99
C HIS A 122 -8.12 8.62 30.46
N ARG A 123 -8.92 9.17 31.38
CA ARG A 123 -8.91 8.72 32.79
C ARG A 123 -9.51 7.33 32.88
N VAL A 124 -8.73 6.39 33.43
CA VAL A 124 -9.20 5.07 33.87
C VAL A 124 -10.00 5.29 35.15
N ILE A 125 -11.32 5.08 35.11
CA ILE A 125 -12.11 4.94 36.33
C ILE A 125 -12.18 3.45 36.63
N ARG A 126 -11.51 3.05 37.71
CA ARG A 126 -11.69 1.77 38.39
C ARG A 126 -12.85 1.96 39.38
N ASN A 127 -13.85 1.09 39.33
CA ASN A 127 -14.63 0.58 40.47
C ASN A 127 -15.38 -0.66 40.01
#